data_AF-A0A5K0XPJ6-F1
#
_entry.id   AF-A0A5K0XPJ6-F1
#
_cell.length_a   1.000
_cell.length_b   1.000
_cell.length_c   1.000
_cell.angle_alpha   90.00
_cell.angle_beta   90.00
_cell.angle_gamma   90.00
#
_symmetry.space_group_name_H-M   'P 1'
#
loop_
_entity.id
_entity.type
_entity.pdbx_description
1 polymer ?
#
loop_
_entity_poly.entity_id
_entity_poly.type
_entity_poly.pdbx_seq_one_letter_code
_entity_poly.pdbx_strand_id
1 'polypeptide(L)'
;MAAMFLLLASIALCLSWVVVKAAYSIWWKPRRFAEAFKRQGIHGYPYKLLFGNTKDAAAMQKQALAKPMSFSHDIAPRVLPFLKEAVDKYGMPSSQTFIDLATNLCCLGYE
;
A
#
# COMPACT_ATOMS: atom_id res chain seq x y z
N MET A 1 -33.80 17.89 29.45
CA MET A 1 -33.80 17.80 27.97
C MET A 1 -32.58 18.47 27.35
N ALA A 2 -32.30 19.75 27.63
CA ALA A 2 -31.14 20.45 27.06
C ALA A 2 -29.77 19.78 27.31
N ALA A 3 -29.49 19.29 28.53
CA ALA A 3 -28.24 18.61 28.85
C ALA A 3 -28.01 17.32 28.03
N MET A 4 -29.07 16.59 27.71
CA MET A 4 -29.00 15.37 26.90
C MET A 4 -28.67 15.68 25.44
N PHE A 5 -29.21 16.76 24.89
CA PHE A 5 -28.87 17.25 23.55
C PHE A 5 -27.41 17.74 23.46
N LEU A 6 -26.91 18.41 24.49
CA LEU A 6 -25.52 18.87 24.56
C LEU A 6 -24.53 17.69 24.61
N LEU A 7 -24.82 16.65 25.39
CA LEU A 7 -23.99 15.44 25.45
C LEU A 7 -23.94 14.73 24.09
N LEU A 8 -25.09 14.54 23.44
CA LEU A 8 -25.16 13.92 22.10
C LEU A 8 -24.39 14.73 21.05
N ALA A 9 -24.51 16.07 21.07
CA ALA A 9 -23.78 16.94 20.17
C ALA A 9 -22.26 16.83 20.36
N SER A 10 -21.79 16.78 21.62
CA SER A 10 -20.36 16.65 21.91
C SER A 10 -19.79 15.30 21.44
N ILE A 11 -20.52 14.21 21.63
CA ILE A 11 -20.14 12.87 21.16
C ILE A 11 -20.09 12.85 19.63
N ALA A 12 -21.09 13.42 18.95
CA ALA A 12 -21.11 13.49 17.49
C ALA A 12 -19.92 14.30 16.94
N LEU A 13 -19.54 15.39 17.59
CA LEU A 13 -18.35 16.20 17.26
C LEU A 13 -17.05 15.42 17.45
N CYS A 14 -16.92 14.68 18.54
CA CYS A 14 -15.75 13.83 18.78
C CYS A 14 -15.63 12.73 17.71
N LEU A 15 -16.74 12.05 17.38
CA LEU A 15 -16.75 11.00 16.37
C LEU A 15 -16.40 11.56 14.98
N SER A 16 -16.98 12.69 14.59
CA SER A 16 -16.69 13.31 13.29
C SER A 16 -15.22 13.72 13.19
N TRP A 17 -14.64 14.29 14.25
CA TRP A 17 -13.22 14.62 14.29
C TRP A 17 -12.32 13.41 14.10
N VAL A 18 -12.61 12.31 14.79
CA VAL A 18 -11.86 11.05 14.66
C VAL A 18 -11.95 10.51 13.23
N VAL A 19 -13.14 10.51 12.63
CA VAL A 19 -13.33 10.06 11.25
C VAL A 19 -12.56 10.93 10.26
N VAL A 20 -12.59 12.25 10.40
CA VAL A 20 -11.84 13.16 9.53
C VAL A 20 -10.33 12.93 9.67
N LYS A 21 -9.82 12.78 10.89
CA LYS A 21 -8.40 12.50 11.14
C LYS A 21 -7.98 11.14 10.57
N ALA A 22 -8.83 10.11 10.73
CA ALA A 22 -8.60 8.79 10.17
C ALA A 22 -8.62 8.83 8.64
N ALA A 23 -9.62 9.49 8.03
CA ALA A 23 -9.71 9.66 6.59
C ALA A 23 -8.51 10.41 6.03
N TYR A 24 -8.06 11.48 6.70
CA TYR A 24 -6.85 12.20 6.32
C TYR A 24 -5.62 11.29 6.41
N SER A 25 -5.44 10.53 7.48
CA SER A 25 -4.31 9.59 7.60
C SER A 25 -4.35 8.50 6.52
N ILE A 26 -5.53 7.91 6.28
CA ILE A 26 -5.75 6.81 5.33
C ILE A 26 -5.61 7.28 3.88
N TRP A 27 -5.89 8.55 3.56
CA TRP A 27 -5.84 9.05 2.18
C TRP A 27 -4.58 9.88 1.90
N TRP A 28 -4.19 10.76 2.81
CA TRP A 28 -3.08 11.71 2.61
C TRP A 28 -1.71 11.03 2.67
N LYS A 29 -1.49 10.17 3.68
CA LYS A 29 -0.22 9.44 3.82
C LYS A 29 0.12 8.62 2.57
N PRO A 30 -0.74 7.70 2.08
CA PRO A 30 -0.38 6.86 0.94
C PRO A 30 -0.22 7.67 -0.34
N ARG A 31 -0.98 8.75 -0.54
CA ARG A 31 -0.83 9.61 -1.72
C ARG A 31 0.52 10.32 -1.72
N ARG A 32 0.96 10.83 -0.57
CA ARG A 32 2.30 11.44 -0.41
C ARG A 32 3.41 10.44 -0.70
N PHE A 33 3.31 9.21 -0.20
CA PHE A 33 4.28 8.15 -0.50
C PHE A 33 4.27 7.79 -1.99
N ALA A 34 3.10 7.61 -2.59
CA ALA A 34 2.99 7.27 -4.01
C ALA A 34 3.62 8.34 -4.92
N GLU A 35 3.45 9.62 -4.59
CA GLU A 35 4.09 10.72 -5.32
C GLU A 35 5.61 10.76 -5.09
N ALA A 36 6.09 10.50 -3.87
CA ALA A 36 7.52 10.42 -3.57
C ALA A 36 8.20 9.27 -4.34
N PHE A 37 7.60 8.08 -4.35
CA PHE A 37 8.06 6.94 -5.14
C PHE A 37 8.12 7.26 -6.64
N LYS A 38 7.07 7.90 -7.17
CA LYS A 38 7.03 8.31 -8.57
C LYS A 38 8.16 9.28 -8.91
N ARG A 39 8.49 10.21 -8.03
CA ARG A 39 9.63 11.15 -8.21
C ARG A 39 10.98 10.43 -8.18
N GLN A 40 11.11 9.36 -7.41
CA GLN A 40 12.30 8.50 -7.37
C GLN A 40 12.41 7.55 -8.57
N GLY A 41 11.46 7.62 -9.53
CA GLY A 41 11.42 6.71 -10.68
C GLY A 41 10.88 5.32 -10.34
N ILE A 42 10.47 5.09 -9.10
CA ILE A 42 9.87 3.83 -8.64
C ILE A 42 8.41 3.85 -9.04
N HIS A 43 8.11 3.14 -10.12
CA HIS A 43 6.73 2.90 -10.52
C HIS A 43 6.25 1.65 -9.79
N GLY A 44 5.07 1.75 -9.17
CA GLY A 44 4.44 0.64 -8.46
C GLY A 44 2.98 0.53 -8.85
N TYR A 45 2.33 -0.53 -8.36
CA TYR A 45 0.89 -0.65 -8.51
C TYR A 45 0.17 0.53 -7.81
N PRO A 46 -0.95 1.02 -8.39
CA PRO A 46 -1.73 2.09 -7.79
C PRO A 46 -2.29 1.66 -6.42
N TYR A 47 -2.31 2.59 -5.47
CA TYR A 47 -2.85 2.34 -4.13
C TYR A 47 -4.37 2.11 -4.17
N LYS A 48 -4.85 1.05 -3.51
CA LYS A 48 -6.27 0.71 -3.35
C LYS A 48 -6.63 0.71 -1.86
N LEU A 49 -7.60 1.54 -1.46
CA LEU A 49 -7.88 1.91 -0.06
C LEU A 49 -8.28 0.77 0.89
N LEU A 50 -8.97 -0.28 0.44
CA LEU A 50 -9.60 -1.28 1.34
C LEU A 50 -8.94 -2.66 1.34
N PHE A 51 -8.48 -3.13 0.19
CA PHE A 51 -7.87 -4.46 0.07
C PHE A 51 -6.47 -4.40 -0.54
N GLY A 52 -5.98 -3.20 -0.88
CA GLY A 52 -4.74 -3.05 -1.63
C GLY A 52 -4.75 -3.94 -2.88
N ASN A 53 -3.60 -4.55 -3.15
CA ASN A 53 -3.41 -5.51 -4.24
C ASN A 53 -3.43 -6.97 -3.77
N THR A 54 -3.88 -7.23 -2.54
CA THR A 54 -3.86 -8.58 -1.96
C THR A 54 -4.73 -9.55 -2.75
N LYS A 55 -5.90 -9.11 -3.22
CA LYS A 55 -6.81 -9.90 -4.06
C LYS A 55 -6.19 -10.23 -5.41
N ASP A 56 -5.52 -9.26 -6.02
CA ASP A 56 -4.86 -9.44 -7.32
C ASP A 56 -3.67 -10.41 -7.18
N ALA A 57 -2.87 -10.25 -6.12
CA ALA A 57 -1.77 -11.16 -5.80
C ALA A 57 -2.26 -12.60 -5.54
N ALA A 58 -3.34 -12.76 -4.77
CA ALA A 58 -3.95 -14.07 -4.51
C ALA A 58 -4.50 -14.72 -5.80
N ALA A 59 -5.10 -13.92 -6.68
CA ALA A 59 -5.57 -14.41 -7.98
C ALA A 59 -4.42 -14.86 -8.87
N MET A 60 -3.33 -14.07 -8.96
CA MET A 60 -2.12 -14.43 -9.70
C MET A 60 -1.47 -15.70 -9.13
N GLN A 61 -1.46 -15.85 -7.82
CA GLN A 61 -0.94 -17.05 -7.16
C GLN A 61 -1.77 -18.29 -7.49
N LYS A 62 -3.10 -18.17 -7.47
CA LYS A 62 -3.99 -19.26 -7.90
C LYS A 62 -3.76 -19.65 -9.36
N GLN A 63 -3.56 -18.68 -10.24
CA GLN A 63 -3.26 -18.93 -11.66
C GLN A 63 -1.89 -19.59 -11.86
N ALA A 64 -0.87 -19.18 -11.11
CA ALA A 64 0.47 -19.77 -11.18
C ALA A 64 0.48 -21.22 -10.71
N LEU A 65 -0.30 -21.54 -9.67
CA LEU A 65 -0.44 -22.91 -9.16
C LEU A 65 -1.24 -23.81 -10.12
N ALA A 66 -2.25 -23.26 -10.80
CA ALA A 66 -3.07 -23.99 -11.76
C ALA A 66 -2.33 -24.37 -13.05
N LYS A 67 -1.31 -23.60 -13.46
CA LYS A 67 -0.49 -23.93 -14.63
C LYS A 67 0.50 -25.06 -14.28
N PRO A 68 0.72 -26.06 -15.14
CA PRO A 68 1.77 -27.05 -14.94
C PRO A 68 3.14 -26.37 -15.04
N MET A 69 4.08 -26.76 -14.16
CA MET A 69 5.44 -26.23 -14.15
C MET A 69 6.34 -27.10 -15.03
N SER A 70 7.21 -26.48 -15.83
CA SER A 70 8.25 -27.20 -16.56
C SER A 70 9.38 -27.62 -15.61
N PHE A 71 10.11 -28.70 -15.95
CA PHE A 71 11.32 -29.11 -15.23
C PHE A 71 12.50 -28.17 -15.53
N SER A 72 12.36 -26.89 -15.20
CA SER A 72 13.42 -25.88 -15.29
C SER A 72 13.78 -25.38 -13.89
N HIS A 73 14.94 -24.73 -13.78
CA HIS A 73 15.38 -24.12 -12.51
C HIS A 73 14.65 -22.80 -12.20
N ASP A 74 13.71 -22.37 -13.04
CA ASP A 74 12.96 -21.11 -12.86
C ASP A 74 11.69 -21.33 -12.01
N ILE A 75 11.90 -21.37 -10.70
CA ILE A 75 10.84 -21.59 -9.69
C ILE A 75 10.18 -20.27 -9.25
N ALA A 76 10.87 -19.14 -9.49
CA ALA A 76 10.44 -17.81 -9.07
C ALA A 76 9.00 -17.42 -9.49
N PRO A 77 8.55 -17.63 -10.75
CA PRO A 77 7.20 -17.25 -11.16
C PRO A 77 6.10 -18.09 -10.48
N ARG A 78 6.44 -19.24 -9.90
CA ARG A 78 5.46 -20.08 -9.19
C ARG A 78 5.33 -19.71 -7.71
N VAL A 79 6.44 -19.36 -7.07
CA VAL A 79 6.47 -19.02 -5.62
C VAL A 79 6.00 -17.58 -5.39
N LEU A 80 6.45 -16.65 -6.24
CA LEU A 80 6.15 -15.22 -6.12
C LEU A 80 5.74 -14.62 -7.48
N PRO A 81 4.61 -15.07 -8.08
CA PRO A 81 4.15 -14.57 -9.39
C PRO A 81 3.93 -13.06 -9.39
N PHE A 82 3.37 -12.53 -8.30
CA PHE A 82 3.13 -11.09 -8.15
C PHE A 82 4.41 -10.26 -8.21
N LEU A 83 5.50 -10.72 -7.59
CA LEU A 83 6.77 -10.01 -7.62
C LEU A 83 7.42 -10.09 -8.99
N LYS A 84 7.37 -11.26 -9.64
CA LYS A 84 7.89 -11.43 -11.01
C LYS A 84 7.19 -10.50 -11.98
N GLU A 85 5.85 -10.42 -11.93
CA GLU A 85 5.08 -9.48 -12.76
C GLU A 85 5.40 -8.03 -12.42
N ALA A 86 5.53 -7.68 -11.15
CA ALA A 86 5.89 -6.33 -10.73
C ALA A 86 7.26 -5.91 -11.28
N VAL A 87 8.26 -6.79 -11.23
CA VAL A 87 9.60 -6.54 -11.78
C VAL A 87 9.57 -6.43 -13.29
N ASP A 88 8.82 -7.30 -13.98
CA ASP A 88 8.70 -7.25 -15.44
C ASP A 88 7.99 -5.97 -15.91
N LYS A 89 6.99 -5.50 -15.15
CA LYS A 89 6.15 -4.36 -15.52
C LYS A 89 6.74 -3.01 -15.13
N TYR A 90 7.39 -2.93 -13.98
CA TYR A 90 7.85 -1.68 -13.40
C TYR A 90 9.38 -1.58 -13.25
N GLY A 91 10.11 -2.67 -13.45
CA GLY A 91 11.55 -2.76 -13.19
C GLY A 91 11.86 -2.91 -11.70
N MET A 92 13.03 -3.47 -11.41
CA MET A 92 13.55 -3.51 -10.04
C MET A 92 14.25 -2.18 -9.73
N PRO A 93 13.91 -1.48 -8.63
CA PRO A 93 14.67 -0.31 -8.21
C PRO A 93 16.10 -0.70 -7.82
N SER A 94 17.07 0.13 -8.17
CA SER A 94 18.48 -0.08 -7.82
C SER A 94 18.69 -0.05 -6.30
N SER A 95 19.73 -0.72 -5.78
CA SER A 95 20.00 -0.78 -4.33
C SER A 95 20.03 0.60 -3.63
N GLN A 96 20.35 1.66 -4.37
CA GLN A 96 20.36 3.04 -3.90
C GLN A 96 18.96 3.55 -3.50
N THR A 97 17.92 3.17 -4.24
CA THR A 97 16.54 3.61 -3.96
C THR A 97 15.97 2.96 -2.70
N PHE A 98 16.49 1.80 -2.29
CA PHE A 98 16.13 1.15 -1.03
C PHE A 98 16.69 1.91 0.19
N ILE A 99 17.90 2.47 0.07
CA ILE A 99 18.52 3.32 1.10
C ILE A 99 17.77 4.65 1.20
N ASP A 100 17.37 5.26 0.09
CA ASP A 100 16.57 6.48 0.07
C ASP A 100 15.16 6.27 0.64
N LEU A 101 14.59 5.07 0.46
CA LEU A 101 13.31 4.69 1.05
C LEU A 101 13.41 4.58 2.57
N ALA A 102 14.45 3.90 3.07
CA ALA A 102 14.71 3.78 4.50
C ALA A 102 14.98 5.15 5.13
N THR A 103 15.72 6.02 4.44
CA THR A 103 16.03 7.38 4.90
C THR A 103 14.76 8.25 4.94
N ASN A 104 13.89 8.18 3.93
CA ASN A 104 12.62 8.93 3.93
C ASN A 104 11.59 8.39 4.93
N LEU A 105 11.55 7.08 5.18
CA LEU A 105 10.73 6.52 6.27
C LEU A 105 11.26 6.97 7.64
N CYS A 106 12.58 7.05 7.82
CA CYS A 106 13.20 7.53 9.05
C CYS A 106 12.92 9.02 9.28
N CYS A 107 12.96 9.85 8.23
CA CYS A 107 12.61 11.28 8.30
C CYS A 107 11.10 11.54 8.51
N LEU A 108 10.21 10.59 8.22
CA LEU A 108 8.76 10.72 8.43
C LEU A 108 8.27 10.04 9.73
N GLY A 109 9.18 9.44 10.50
CA GLY A 109 8.95 8.83 11.81
C GLY A 109 9.48 9.63 13.00
N TYR A 110 10.12 10.79 12.76
CA TYR A 110 10.55 11.72 13.80
C TYR A 110 10.04 13.14 13.45
N GLU A 111 8.74 13.35 13.69
CA GLU A 111 8.13 14.51 14.35
C GLU A 111 6.71 14.11 14.81
#